data_AF-A0A917XQ76-F1
#
_entry.id   AF-A0A917XQ76-F1
#
_cell.length_a   1.000
_cell.length_b   1.000
_cell.length_c   1.000
_cell.angle_alpha   90.00
_cell.angle_beta   90.00
_cell.angle_gamma   90.00
#
_symmetry.space_group_name_H-M   'P 1'
#
loop_
_entity.id
_entity.type
_entity.pdbx_description
1 polymer ?
#
loop_
_entity_poly.entity_id
_entity_poly.type
_entity_poly.pdbx_seq_one_letter_code
_entity_poly.pdbx_strand_id
1 'polypeptide(L)'
;MVPTVIDLATREVIGYAMADHHRAELVTDALRMAAGRGDLQSGCIMHTDRGSEYTSGEFRQELRELNLRQSMGRTGICYDNTAAESFFGLLKAEIGTTVWESRETARADVFRFIEVEYNRTRLRRHPEFGYLTPLETRARLQQDLTPAA
;
A
#
# COMPACT_ATOMS: atom_id res chain seq x y z
N MET A 1 -11.37 -1.24 9.59
CA MET A 1 -10.79 -0.59 8.40
C MET A 1 -9.36 -1.10 8.20
N VAL A 2 -8.91 -1.16 6.95
CA VAL A 2 -7.54 -1.56 6.58
C VAL A 2 -6.96 -0.58 5.54
N PRO A 3 -6.41 0.58 5.93
CA PRO A 3 -5.68 1.43 5.01
C PRO A 3 -4.41 0.73 4.55
N THR A 4 -4.04 0.94 3.28
CA THR A 4 -2.86 0.34 2.65
C THR A 4 -2.09 1.38 1.86
N VAL A 5 -0.76 1.33 1.96
CA VAL A 5 0.19 2.07 1.13
C VAL A 5 0.74 1.11 0.09
N ILE A 6 0.56 1.43 -1.18
CA ILE A 6 0.97 0.60 -2.31
C ILE A 6 2.02 1.36 -3.11
N ASP A 7 3.16 0.74 -3.33
CA ASP A 7 4.13 1.24 -4.30
C ASP A 7 3.59 1.00 -5.73
N LEU A 8 3.46 2.09 -6.49
CA LEU A 8 2.93 2.03 -7.85
C LEU A 8 3.92 1.45 -8.86
N ALA A 9 5.23 1.54 -8.60
CA ALA A 9 6.25 0.99 -9.48
C ALA A 9 6.26 -0.55 -9.42
N THR A 10 6.17 -1.11 -8.21
CA THR A 10 6.29 -2.56 -7.97
C THR A 10 4.97 -3.26 -7.79
N ARG A 11 3.89 -2.51 -7.51
CA ARG A 11 2.59 -3.01 -7.05
C ARG A 11 2.63 -3.64 -5.66
N GLU A 12 3.72 -3.50 -4.91
CA GLU A 12 3.85 -4.06 -3.55
C GLU A 12 3.02 -3.26 -2.55
N VAL A 13 2.32 -3.96 -1.65
CA VAL A 13 1.77 -3.33 -0.45
C VAL A 13 2.91 -3.17 0.54
N ILE A 14 3.39 -1.95 0.72
CA ILE A 14 4.56 -1.62 1.53
C ILE A 14 4.19 -1.15 2.95
N GLY A 15 2.92 -0.81 3.19
CA GLY A 15 2.43 -0.46 4.52
C GLY A 15 0.94 -0.70 4.64
N TYR A 16 0.49 -1.04 5.84
CA TYR A 16 -0.93 -1.19 6.15
C TYR A 16 -1.14 -1.11 7.66
N ALA A 17 -2.36 -0.78 8.05
CA ALA A 17 -2.78 -0.84 9.43
C ALA A 17 -4.18 -1.44 9.53
N MET A 18 -4.56 -1.91 10.72
CA MET A 18 -5.86 -2.54 10.93
C MET A 18 -6.45 -2.04 12.25
N ALA A 19 -7.69 -1.53 12.19
CA ALA A 19 -8.46 -1.18 13.39
C ALA A 19 -9.95 -1.43 13.18
N ASP A 20 -10.71 -1.38 14.26
CA ASP A 20 -12.14 -1.64 14.33
C ASP A 20 -13.02 -0.45 13.95
N HIS A 21 -12.49 0.77 13.94
CA HIS A 21 -13.20 1.99 13.58
C HIS A 21 -12.33 2.93 12.74
N HIS A 22 -12.95 3.94 12.11
CA HIS A 22 -12.25 4.93 11.29
C HIS A 22 -11.55 5.97 12.17
N ARG A 23 -10.21 6.09 12.09
CA ARG A 23 -9.42 7.20 12.65
C ARG A 23 -8.35 7.66 11.66
N ALA A 24 -8.01 8.95 11.72
CA ALA A 24 -6.90 9.53 10.97
C ALA A 24 -5.55 8.86 11.32
N GLU A 25 -5.35 8.55 12.61
CA GLU A 25 -4.19 7.82 13.16
C GLU A 25 -3.90 6.50 12.44
N LEU A 26 -4.95 5.83 11.94
CA LEU A 26 -4.77 4.55 11.28
C LEU A 26 -4.07 4.67 9.93
N VAL A 27 -4.27 5.79 9.25
CA VAL A 27 -3.62 6.07 7.97
C VAL A 27 -2.16 6.48 8.18
N THR A 28 -1.88 7.26 9.23
CA THR A 28 -0.50 7.59 9.63
C THR A 28 0.27 6.35 10.07
N ASP A 29 -0.35 5.39 10.76
CA ASP A 29 0.27 4.11 11.09
C ASP A 29 0.67 3.30 9.85
N ALA A 30 -0.21 3.21 8.85
CA ALA A 30 0.10 2.54 7.59
C ALA A 30 1.27 3.23 6.84
N LEU A 31 1.31 4.56 6.88
CA LEU A 31 2.39 5.36 6.29
C LEU A 31 3.72 5.16 7.02
N ARG A 32 3.71 5.17 8.36
CA ARG A 32 4.89 4.88 9.19
C ARG A 32 5.43 3.49 8.94
N MET A 33 4.55 2.50 8.80
CA MET A 33 4.96 1.15 8.42
C MET A 33 5.67 1.12 7.07
N ALA A 34 5.13 1.83 6.07
CA ALA A 34 5.78 1.95 4.76
C ALA A 34 7.16 2.63 4.85
N ALA A 35 7.26 3.74 5.59
CA ALA A 35 8.53 4.43 5.81
C ALA A 35 9.56 3.55 6.53
N GLY A 36 9.11 2.78 7.53
CA GLY A 36 9.96 1.86 8.30
C GLY A 36 10.54 0.71 7.49
N ARG A 37 9.99 0.38 6.31
CA ARG A 37 10.59 -0.61 5.39
C ARG A 37 11.80 -0.07 4.63
N GLY A 38 12.01 1.25 4.60
CA GLY A 38 13.23 1.88 4.11
C GLY A 38 13.26 2.21 2.61
N ASP A 39 12.19 1.93 1.86
CA ASP A 39 12.16 2.12 0.40
C ASP A 39 11.56 3.48 -0.04
N LEU A 40 11.07 4.30 0.90
CA LEU A 40 10.49 5.61 0.58
C LEU A 40 11.57 6.67 0.35
N GLN A 41 11.63 7.17 -0.88
CA GLN A 41 12.55 8.25 -1.25
C GLN A 41 12.02 9.61 -0.77
N SER A 42 12.93 10.45 -0.26
CA SER A 42 12.60 11.84 0.07
C SER A 42 12.03 12.57 -1.15
N GLY A 43 10.91 13.27 -0.95
CA GLY A 43 10.20 13.98 -2.00
C GLY A 43 9.24 13.12 -2.82
N CYS A 44 9.11 11.82 -2.53
CA CYS A 44 8.17 10.97 -3.26
C CYS A 44 6.71 11.41 -3.03
N ILE A 45 5.87 11.11 -4.02
CA ILE A 45 4.48 11.57 -4.03
C ILE A 45 3.62 10.52 -3.32
N MET A 46 3.01 10.92 -2.21
CA MET A 46 1.95 10.15 -1.58
C MET A 46 0.62 10.55 -2.21
N HIS A 47 0.09 9.67 -3.06
CA HIS A 47 -1.23 9.89 -3.65
C HIS A 47 -2.32 9.39 -2.70
N THR A 48 -3.32 10.22 -2.42
CA THR A 48 -4.47 9.87 -1.57
C THR A 48 -5.78 10.32 -2.19
N ASP A 49 -6.88 9.68 -1.79
CA ASP A 49 -8.20 10.25 -2.02
C ASP A 49 -8.43 11.50 -1.14
N ARG A 50 -9.64 12.07 -1.23
CA ARG A 50 -10.04 13.29 -0.49
C ARG A 50 -10.80 12.99 0.80
N GLY A 51 -10.66 11.79 1.36
CA GLY A 51 -11.25 11.41 2.64
C GLY A 51 -10.82 12.34 3.76
N SER A 52 -11.67 12.45 4.79
CA SER A 52 -11.40 13.26 5.99
C SER A 52 -10.09 12.88 6.67
N GLU A 53 -9.73 11.59 6.63
CA GLU A 53 -8.55 11.01 7.21
C GLU A 53 -7.27 11.56 6.55
N TYR A 54 -7.24 11.62 5.21
CA TYR A 54 -6.10 12.11 4.44
C TYR A 54 -6.01 13.64 4.36
N THR A 55 -7.10 14.34 4.70
CA THR A 55 -7.12 15.80 4.80
C THR A 55 -6.83 16.30 6.22
N SER A 56 -6.67 15.40 7.19
CA SER A 56 -6.40 15.72 8.59
C SER A 56 -5.06 16.43 8.81
N GLY A 57 -4.96 17.21 9.90
CA GLY A 57 -3.71 17.89 10.27
C GLY A 57 -2.59 16.92 10.63
N GLU A 58 -2.95 15.81 11.28
CA GLU A 58 -2.03 14.74 11.68
C GLU A 58 -1.38 14.08 10.46
N PHE A 59 -2.18 13.69 9.47
CA PHE A 59 -1.65 13.08 8.25
C PHE A 59 -0.71 14.03 7.49
N ARG A 60 -1.07 15.32 7.40
CA ARG A 60 -0.18 16.32 6.77
C ARG A 60 1.10 16.54 7.57
N GLN A 61 1.08 16.40 8.89
CA GLN A 61 2.28 16.50 9.72
C GLN A 61 3.20 15.33 9.45
N GLU A 62 2.68 14.11 9.46
CA GLU A 62 3.45 12.89 9.18
C GLU A 62 4.13 12.97 7.80
N LEU A 63 3.40 13.43 6.77
CA LEU A 63 3.97 13.63 5.44
C LEU A 63 5.14 14.62 5.46
N ARG A 64 5.07 15.71 6.24
CA ARG A 64 6.18 16.66 6.36
C ARG A 64 7.39 16.04 7.04
N GLU A 65 7.17 15.28 8.12
CA GLU A 65 8.24 14.61 8.87
C GLU A 65 8.97 13.58 8.00
N LEU A 66 8.25 12.88 7.12
CA LEU A 66 8.79 11.92 6.16
C LEU A 66 9.29 12.56 4.85
N ASN A 67 9.25 13.90 4.72
CA ASN A 67 9.59 14.64 3.49
C ASN A 67 8.81 14.19 2.25
N LEU A 68 7.54 13.82 2.42
CA LEU A 68 6.66 13.35 1.35
C LEU A 68 5.78 14.48 0.80
N ARG A 69 5.44 14.38 -0.48
CA ARG A 69 4.54 15.34 -1.15
C ARG A 69 3.17 14.73 -1.31
N GLN A 70 2.15 15.32 -0.70
CA GLN A 70 0.77 14.89 -0.94
C GLN A 70 0.33 15.26 -2.36
N SER A 71 -0.27 14.31 -3.04
CA SER A 71 -1.08 14.56 -4.25
C SER A 71 -2.48 14.01 -4.02
N MET A 72 -3.50 14.81 -4.33
CA MET A 72 -4.89 14.37 -4.31
C MET A 72 -5.45 14.61 -5.70
N GLY A 73 -6.00 13.55 -6.32
CA GLY A 73 -6.56 13.62 -7.66
C GLY A 73 -7.58 14.75 -7.84
N ARG A 74 -7.79 15.19 -9.08
CA ARG A 74 -8.89 16.10 -9.42
C ARG A 74 -10.21 15.38 -9.15
N THR A 75 -11.24 16.09 -8.68
CA THR A 75 -12.58 15.49 -8.51
C THR A 75 -13.00 14.83 -9.83
N GLY A 76 -13.26 13.52 -9.82
CA GLY A 76 -13.76 12.79 -10.99
C GLY A 76 -12.71 12.10 -11.87
N ILE A 77 -11.45 11.97 -11.45
CA ILE A 77 -10.44 11.13 -12.13
C ILE A 77 -10.22 9.85 -11.32
N CYS A 78 -10.75 8.73 -11.80
CA CYS A 78 -10.69 7.41 -11.13
C CYS A 78 -9.35 6.67 -11.33
N TYR A 79 -8.52 7.11 -12.27
CA TYR A 79 -7.26 6.45 -12.58
C TYR A 79 -6.28 6.46 -11.40
N ASP A 80 -6.31 7.53 -10.58
CA ASP A 80 -5.32 7.71 -9.53
C ASP A 80 -5.50 6.73 -8.34
N ASN A 81 -6.72 6.21 -8.13
CA ASN A 81 -7.03 5.23 -7.07
C ASN A 81 -7.14 3.78 -7.59
N THR A 82 -6.97 3.55 -8.90
CA THR A 82 -7.14 2.23 -9.53
C THR A 82 -6.28 1.15 -8.88
N ALA A 83 -5.10 1.55 -8.38
CA ALA A 83 -4.19 0.66 -7.69
C ALA A 83 -4.78 0.05 -6.42
N ALA A 84 -5.35 0.89 -5.56
CA ALA A 84 -5.97 0.50 -4.31
C ALA A 84 -7.28 -0.24 -4.58
N GLU A 85 -8.10 0.23 -5.52
CA GLU A 85 -9.35 -0.45 -5.89
C GLU A 85 -9.12 -1.88 -6.38
N SER A 86 -8.10 -2.08 -7.23
CA SER A 86 -7.73 -3.41 -7.70
C SER A 86 -7.24 -4.32 -6.56
N PHE A 87 -6.48 -3.76 -5.60
CA PHE A 87 -6.06 -4.51 -4.42
C PHE A 87 -7.26 -4.91 -3.54
N PHE A 88 -8.14 -3.97 -3.20
CA PHE A 88 -9.31 -4.24 -2.37
C PHE A 88 -10.32 -5.17 -3.05
N GLY A 89 -10.44 -5.10 -4.39
CA GLY A 89 -11.22 -6.06 -5.17
C GLY A 89 -10.72 -7.49 -4.98
N LEU A 90 -9.40 -7.71 -5.07
CA LEU A 90 -8.78 -9.02 -4.85
C LEU A 90 -8.94 -9.49 -3.40
N LEU A 91 -8.64 -8.64 -2.42
CA LEU A 91 -8.77 -8.97 -1.00
C LEU A 91 -10.20 -9.44 -0.67
N LYS A 92 -11.21 -8.70 -1.14
CA LYS A 92 -12.62 -9.04 -0.90
C LYS A 92 -13.05 -10.29 -1.66
N ALA A 93 -12.53 -10.51 -2.88
CA ALA A 93 -12.87 -11.69 -3.67
C ALA A 93 -12.33 -12.98 -3.03
N GLU A 94 -11.15 -12.93 -2.43
CA GLU A 94 -10.46 -14.15 -1.97
C GLU A 94 -10.72 -14.48 -0.50
N ILE A 95 -10.77 -13.47 0.37
CA ILE A 95 -10.99 -13.69 1.81
C ILE A 95 -12.18 -12.92 2.36
N GLY A 96 -12.87 -12.11 1.55
CA GLY A 96 -13.95 -11.24 2.03
C GLY A 96 -15.24 -11.96 2.44
N THR A 97 -15.41 -13.23 2.05
CA THR A 97 -16.54 -14.08 2.45
C THR A 97 -16.20 -15.00 3.62
N THR A 98 -14.95 -15.00 4.09
CA THR A 98 -14.51 -15.80 5.23
C THR A 98 -15.23 -15.33 6.50
N VAL A 99 -15.69 -16.28 7.30
CA VAL A 99 -16.22 -16.03 8.63
C VAL A 99 -15.13 -16.33 9.64
N TRP A 100 -14.64 -15.31 10.33
CA TRP A 100 -13.62 -15.45 11.36
C TRP A 100 -14.25 -15.57 12.74
N GLU A 101 -13.67 -16.47 13.55
CA GLU A 101 -14.07 -16.67 14.95
C GLU A 101 -13.72 -15.47 15.84
N SER A 102 -12.69 -14.70 15.46
CA SER A 102 -12.25 -13.52 16.20
C SER A 102 -11.67 -12.45 15.28
N ARG A 103 -11.51 -11.24 15.81
CA ARG A 103 -10.83 -10.15 15.08
C ARG A 103 -9.35 -10.44 14.90
N GLU A 104 -8.74 -11.18 15.82
CA GLU A 104 -7.32 -11.52 15.76
C GLU A 104 -7.06 -12.47 14.58
N THR A 105 -7.91 -13.49 14.40
CA THR A 105 -7.80 -14.40 13.26
C THR A 105 -8.06 -13.68 11.95
N ALA A 106 -9.02 -12.75 11.89
CA ALA A 106 -9.21 -11.89 10.72
C ALA A 106 -7.97 -11.04 10.39
N ARG A 107 -7.32 -10.43 11.42
CA ARG A 107 -6.09 -9.66 11.23
C ARG A 107 -4.94 -10.53 10.74
N ALA A 108 -4.79 -11.73 11.29
CA ALA A 108 -3.76 -12.68 10.88
C ALA A 108 -3.96 -13.13 9.42
N ASP A 109 -5.20 -13.37 9.01
CA ASP A 109 -5.51 -13.73 7.62
C ASP A 109 -5.27 -12.58 6.64
N VAL A 110 -5.66 -11.36 6.99
CA VAL A 110 -5.36 -10.17 6.17
C VAL A 110 -3.84 -9.95 6.07
N PHE A 111 -3.11 -10.09 7.18
CA PHE A 111 -1.65 -10.04 7.19
C PHE A 111 -1.05 -11.10 6.26
N ARG A 112 -1.48 -12.36 6.38
CA ARG A 112 -1.01 -13.46 5.53
C ARG A 112 -1.33 -13.20 4.06
N PHE A 113 -2.54 -12.74 3.76
CA PHE A 113 -2.93 -12.40 2.41
C PHE A 113 -2.01 -11.33 1.82
N ILE A 114 -1.72 -10.26 2.56
CA ILE A 114 -0.86 -9.18 2.07
C ILE A 114 0.58 -9.65 1.90
N GLU A 115 1.21 -10.19 2.95
CA GLU A 115 2.64 -10.49 2.97
C GLU A 115 3.01 -11.72 2.13
N VAL A 116 2.15 -12.74 2.14
CA VAL A 116 2.45 -14.02 1.49
C VAL A 116 1.76 -14.07 0.15
N GLU A 117 0.42 -14.08 0.14
CA GLU A 117 -0.33 -14.35 -1.09
C GLU A 117 -0.15 -13.24 -2.13
N TYR A 118 -0.29 -11.98 -1.72
CA TYR A 118 -0.26 -10.83 -2.61
C TYR A 118 1.18 -10.41 -2.97
N ASN A 119 2.03 -10.13 -1.97
CA ASN A 119 3.37 -9.59 -2.22
C ASN A 119 4.37 -10.65 -2.72
N ARG A 120 4.29 -11.91 -2.23
CA ARG A 120 5.34 -12.92 -2.43
C ARG A 120 4.97 -14.07 -3.36
N THR A 121 3.68 -14.34 -3.57
CA THR A 121 3.24 -15.50 -4.36
C THR A 121 2.54 -15.10 -5.65
N ARG A 122 1.82 -13.97 -5.66
CA ARG A 122 1.00 -13.58 -6.82
C ARG A 122 1.82 -13.02 -7.97
N LEU A 123 1.87 -13.76 -9.07
CA LEU A 123 2.43 -13.29 -10.31
C LEU A 123 1.57 -12.19 -10.94
N ARG A 124 2.24 -11.12 -11.37
CA ARG A 124 1.68 -10.01 -12.13
C ARG A 124 2.52 -9.80 -13.39
N ARG A 125 1.85 -9.44 -14.48
CA ARG A 125 2.55 -9.08 -15.71
C ARG A 125 3.20 -7.70 -15.54
N HIS A 126 4.53 -7.69 -15.51
CA HIS A 126 5.37 -6.51 -15.67
C HIS A 126 5.64 -6.27 -17.17
N PRO A 127 5.56 -5.03 -17.68
CA PRO A 127 5.77 -4.74 -19.10
C PRO A 127 7.17 -5.13 -19.58
N GLU A 128 8.18 -5.02 -18.73
CA GLU A 128 9.58 -5.23 -19.07
C GLU A 128 10.11 -6.63 -18.69
N PHE A 129 9.63 -7.20 -17.59
CA PHE A 129 10.23 -8.40 -16.98
C PHE A 129 9.37 -9.67 -17.11
N GLY A 130 8.24 -9.58 -17.79
CA GLY A 130 7.31 -10.72 -17.91
C GLY A 130 6.46 -10.89 -16.65
N TYR A 131 6.35 -12.10 -16.12
CA TYR A 131 5.54 -12.37 -14.93
C TYR A 131 6.42 -12.43 -13.69
N LEU A 132 6.19 -11.51 -12.75
CA LEU A 132 6.90 -11.43 -11.47
C LEU A 132 5.91 -11.14 -10.34
N THR A 133 6.28 -11.53 -9.13
CA THR A 133 5.60 -11.07 -7.92
C THR A 133 5.93 -9.60 -7.64
N PRO A 134 5.12 -8.88 -6.85
CA PRO A 134 5.46 -7.53 -6.42
C PRO A 134 6.85 -7.45 -5.77
N LEU A 135 7.17 -8.42 -4.91
CA LEU A 135 8.47 -8.49 -4.23
C LEU A 135 9.62 -8.69 -5.23
N GLU A 136 9.47 -9.60 -6.19
CA GLU A 136 10.50 -9.82 -7.22
C GLU A 136 10.67 -8.60 -8.13
N THR A 137 9.57 -7.89 -8.43
CA THR A 137 9.61 -6.65 -9.20
C THR A 137 10.44 -5.59 -8.48
N ARG A 138 10.23 -5.42 -7.16
CA ARG A 138 11.07 -4.53 -6.35
C ARG A 138 12.54 -4.91 -6.40
N ALA A 139 12.85 -6.19 -6.19
CA ALA A 139 14.23 -6.68 -6.19
C ALA A 139 14.92 -6.41 -7.54
N ARG A 140 14.21 -6.54 -8.67
CA ARG A 140 14.74 -6.22 -10.00
C ARG A 140 14.97 -4.73 -10.21
N LEU A 141 14.00 -3.88 -9.86
CA LEU A 141 14.16 -2.43 -9.98
C LEU A 141 15.32 -1.90 -9.12
N GLN A 142 15.53 -2.46 -7.94
CA GLN A 142 16.67 -2.10 -7.08
C GLN A 142 18.02 -2.51 -7.69
N GLN A 143 18.08 -3.64 -8.39
CA GLN A 143 19.29 -4.07 -9.12
C GLN A 143 19.58 -3.14 -10.30
N ASP A 144 18.57 -2.74 -11.07
CA ASP A 144 18.76 -1.85 -12.23
C ASP A 144 19.14 -0.41 -11.81
N LEU A 145 18.67 0.05 -10.65
CA LEU A 145 19.03 1.35 -10.07
C LEU A 145 20.44 1.39 -9.46
N THR A 146 21.10 0.23 -9.31
CA THR A 146 22.47 0.12 -8.79
C THR A 146 23.38 -0.35 -9.92
N PRO A 147 23.94 0.54 -10.76
CA PRO A 147 24.83 0.11 -11.83
C PRO A 147 26.02 -0.65 -11.22
N ALA A 148 26.43 -1.73 -11.86
CA ALA A 148 27.66 -2.44 -11.51
C ALA A 148 28.82 -1.44 -11.42
N ALA A 149 29.44 -1.38 -10.25
CA ALA A 149 30.60 -0.52 -9.95
C ALA A 149 31.81 -0.85 -10.83
#